data_AF-A0A2V9ZIK6-F1
#
_entry.id   AF-A0A2V9ZIK6-F1
#
_cell.length_a   1.000
_cell.length_b   1.000
_cell.length_c   1.000
_cell.angle_alpha   90.00
_cell.angle_beta   90.00
_cell.angle_gamma   90.00
#
_symmetry.space_group_name_H-M   'P 1'
#
loop_
_entity.id
_entity.type
_entity.pdbx_description
1 polymer ?
#
loop_
_entity_poly.entity_id
_entity_poly.type
_entity_poly.pdbx_seq_one_letter_code
_entity_poly.pdbx_strand_id
1 'polypeptide(L)'
;MPHRSPTAKFGLVLMMLALSLGASLLIGADKKKKSNKASAQSSAAAAIPQMDEEKRALHALNRLTFGPRPGDMEMVSKMGVDKWIEQQLHPDKIDNSALEARLAPLLTLHMSTQNIVESFPPPQVLRAIADGRMQMPSDPAKRAIYQRALEMYQNRKENKEEKAASKQDNSQPAQSQQAQDPNMDANMKAGAGNSKTRTWMQT
;
A
#
# COMPACT_ATOMS: atom_id res chain seq x y z
N MET A 1 0.56 -19.25 54.60
CA MET A 1 0.38 -17.87 55.10
C MET A 1 0.27 -16.93 53.90
N PRO A 2 -0.90 -16.32 53.65
CA PRO A 2 -1.16 -15.54 52.43
C PRO A 2 -1.50 -14.03 52.65
N HIS A 3 -1.40 -13.26 51.54
CA HIS A 3 -1.98 -11.94 51.21
C HIS A 3 -1.35 -10.67 51.86
N ARG A 4 -1.22 -9.51 51.19
CA ARG A 4 -2.22 -8.78 50.37
C ARG A 4 -1.58 -7.80 49.35
N SER A 5 -2.29 -7.60 48.24
CA SER A 5 -2.19 -6.51 47.26
C SER A 5 -2.86 -5.21 47.74
N PRO A 6 -2.59 -4.04 47.14
CA PRO A 6 -3.43 -2.86 47.30
C PRO A 6 -4.55 -2.83 46.24
N THR A 7 -5.79 -2.93 46.72
CA THR A 7 -7.03 -2.79 45.96
C THR A 7 -7.48 -1.33 45.81
N ALA A 8 -8.02 -1.05 44.62
CA ALA A 8 -9.13 -0.18 44.25
C ALA A 8 -9.72 0.78 45.32
N LYS A 9 -9.79 2.06 44.96
CA LYS A 9 -10.56 3.09 45.65
C LYS A 9 -11.74 3.52 44.78
N PHE A 10 -12.94 3.12 45.22
CA PHE A 10 -14.19 3.87 45.22
C PHE A 10 -14.83 4.26 43.86
N GLY A 11 -15.56 3.29 43.29
CA GLY A 11 -16.85 3.61 42.69
C GLY A 11 -17.86 3.90 43.81
N LEU A 12 -18.25 5.16 43.98
CA LEU A 12 -19.42 5.56 44.78
C LEU A 12 -19.86 7.01 44.49
N VAL A 13 -20.15 7.36 43.23
CA VAL A 13 -20.82 8.66 42.92
C VAL A 13 -21.96 8.49 41.88
N LEU A 14 -22.40 7.27 41.58
CA LEU A 14 -23.63 7.04 40.82
C LEU A 14 -24.84 6.87 41.75
N MET A 15 -25.30 7.95 42.41
CA MET A 15 -26.69 8.09 42.92
C MET A 15 -26.87 9.40 43.72
N MET A 16 -26.99 10.53 43.03
CA MET A 16 -27.68 11.71 43.57
C MET A 16 -28.45 12.39 42.43
N LEU A 17 -29.77 12.16 42.42
CA LEU A 17 -30.82 13.15 42.09
C LEU A 17 -30.64 13.93 40.77
N ALA A 18 -31.30 13.65 39.64
CA ALA A 18 -32.71 13.32 39.45
C ALA A 18 -33.67 14.21 40.27
N LEU A 19 -33.55 15.55 40.18
CA LEU A 19 -34.64 16.50 40.44
C LEU A 19 -34.29 17.95 39.98
N SER A 20 -34.49 18.28 38.70
CA SER A 20 -34.74 19.67 38.28
C SER A 20 -35.56 19.75 36.99
N LEU A 21 -36.77 19.17 37.02
CA LEU A 21 -37.89 19.62 36.19
C LEU A 21 -38.56 20.79 36.93
N GLY A 22 -38.77 21.93 36.28
CA GLY A 22 -39.57 23.01 36.86
C GLY A 22 -39.51 24.37 36.13
N ALA A 23 -40.35 24.52 35.10
CA ALA A 23 -41.13 25.69 34.70
C ALA A 23 -40.55 27.14 34.78
N SER A 24 -40.61 27.86 33.66
CA SER A 24 -41.29 29.17 33.57
C SER A 24 -41.59 29.57 32.12
N LEU A 25 -42.88 29.73 31.83
CA LEU A 25 -43.46 30.33 30.62
C LEU A 25 -43.86 31.79 30.92
N LEU A 26 -43.65 32.65 29.91
CA LEU A 26 -44.42 33.86 29.52
C LEU A 26 -44.37 35.17 30.33
N ILE A 27 -44.05 36.26 29.62
CA ILE A 27 -44.60 37.65 29.53
C ILE A 27 -43.61 38.38 28.57
N GLY A 28 -43.92 39.13 27.50
CA GLY A 28 -45.09 39.90 27.09
C GLY A 28 -44.66 41.37 26.82
N ALA A 29 -44.98 41.87 25.62
CA ALA A 29 -45.07 43.29 25.19
C ALA A 29 -43.91 44.00 24.43
N ASP A 30 -44.33 44.54 23.28
CA ASP A 30 -43.72 45.45 22.30
C ASP A 30 -42.89 46.62 22.82
N LYS A 31 -41.85 46.98 22.03
CA LYS A 31 -41.51 48.39 21.74
C LYS A 31 -40.63 48.52 20.49
N LYS A 32 -41.23 49.04 19.40
CA LYS A 32 -40.53 49.74 18.31
C LYS A 32 -39.74 50.94 18.86
N LYS A 33 -38.44 51.08 18.54
CA LYS A 33 -37.91 52.32 17.91
C LYS A 33 -36.42 52.28 17.54
N LYS A 34 -36.20 52.88 16.37
CA LYS A 34 -35.04 53.67 15.89
C LYS A 34 -33.85 52.93 15.29
N SER A 35 -33.77 53.12 13.97
CA SER A 35 -32.60 52.95 13.13
C SER A 35 -31.40 53.73 13.68
N ASN A 36 -30.32 53.02 13.96
CA ASN A 36 -28.98 53.59 13.83
C ASN A 36 -28.36 53.01 12.57
N LYS A 37 -28.26 53.86 11.56
CA LYS A 37 -27.51 53.66 10.31
C LYS A 37 -26.03 53.76 10.67
N ALA A 38 -25.49 52.73 11.29
CA ALA A 38 -24.06 52.52 11.42
C ALA A 38 -23.63 51.70 10.21
N SER A 39 -22.65 52.24 9.48
CA SER A 39 -21.98 51.64 8.34
C SER A 39 -21.40 50.27 8.69
N ALA A 40 -22.22 49.23 8.57
CA ALA A 40 -21.72 47.87 8.39
C ALA A 40 -21.22 47.80 6.96
N GLN A 41 -19.90 47.99 6.83
CA GLN A 41 -19.13 47.59 5.67
C GLN A 41 -19.35 46.08 5.53
N SER A 42 -20.41 45.73 4.81
CA SER A 42 -20.75 44.37 4.43
C SER A 42 -19.57 43.89 3.61
N SER A 43 -18.69 43.11 4.23
CA SER A 43 -17.77 42.25 3.52
C SER A 43 -18.65 41.35 2.67
N ALA A 44 -18.83 41.75 1.41
CA ALA A 44 -19.25 40.88 0.33
C ALA A 44 -18.12 39.85 0.16
N ALA A 45 -18.00 38.94 1.12
CA ALA A 45 -17.47 37.62 0.88
C ALA A 45 -18.38 37.07 -0.21
N ALA A 46 -17.88 37.09 -1.44
CA ALA A 46 -18.55 36.53 -2.60
C ALA A 46 -19.10 35.18 -2.16
N ALA A 47 -20.43 35.05 -2.13
CA ALA A 47 -21.07 33.79 -1.82
C ALA A 47 -20.62 32.82 -2.91
N ILE A 48 -19.60 32.02 -2.59
CA ILE A 48 -19.13 30.97 -3.48
C ILE A 48 -20.37 30.12 -3.75
N PRO A 49 -20.76 29.90 -5.02
CA PRO A 49 -21.90 29.08 -5.33
C PRO A 49 -21.71 27.74 -4.62
N GLN A 50 -22.63 27.41 -3.71
CA GLN A 50 -22.58 26.17 -2.96
C GLN A 50 -22.68 25.03 -3.98
N MET A 51 -21.56 24.34 -4.18
CA MET A 51 -21.51 23.16 -5.02
C MET A 51 -22.28 22.04 -4.32
N ASP A 52 -22.99 21.24 -5.12
CA ASP A 52 -23.63 20.02 -4.65
C ASP A 52 -22.62 19.10 -3.94
N GLU A 53 -23.05 18.37 -2.90
CA GLU A 53 -22.15 17.65 -2.00
C GLU A 53 -21.38 16.53 -2.73
N GLU A 54 -22.02 15.85 -3.69
CA GLU A 54 -21.34 14.85 -4.52
C GLU A 54 -20.28 15.49 -5.42
N LYS A 55 -20.57 16.67 -5.99
CA LYS A 55 -19.59 17.44 -6.77
C LYS A 55 -18.44 17.95 -5.91
N ARG A 56 -18.73 18.34 -4.66
CA ARG A 56 -17.70 18.72 -3.68
C ARG A 56 -16.82 17.53 -3.33
N ALA A 57 -17.41 16.35 -3.08
CA ALA A 57 -16.67 15.12 -2.79
C ALA A 57 -15.78 14.72 -3.97
N LEU A 58 -16.32 14.71 -5.19
CA LEU A 58 -15.56 14.42 -6.40
C LEU A 58 -14.43 15.45 -6.61
N HIS A 59 -14.72 16.73 -6.40
CA HIS A 59 -13.71 17.79 -6.52
C HIS A 59 -12.60 17.60 -5.47
N ALA A 60 -12.96 17.36 -4.21
CA ALA A 60 -12.00 17.15 -3.13
C ALA A 60 -11.14 15.91 -3.38
N LEU A 61 -11.73 14.80 -3.80
CA LEU A 61 -11.00 13.58 -4.18
C LEU A 61 -10.03 13.85 -5.34
N ASN A 62 -10.44 14.57 -6.38
CA ASN A 62 -9.55 14.91 -7.50
C ASN A 62 -8.41 15.86 -7.13
N ARG A 63 -8.55 16.65 -6.05
CA ARG A 63 -7.54 17.64 -5.63
C ARG A 63 -6.59 17.11 -4.57
N LEU A 64 -7.10 16.30 -3.65
CA LEU A 64 -6.35 15.80 -2.50
C LEU A 64 -5.87 14.35 -2.70
N THR A 65 -6.34 13.66 -3.73
CA THR A 65 -5.91 12.31 -4.09
C THR A 65 -5.59 12.22 -5.59
N PHE A 66 -5.16 11.05 -6.05
CA PHE A 66 -4.92 10.77 -7.47
C PHE A 66 -6.22 10.50 -8.27
N GLY A 67 -7.38 10.86 -7.74
CA GLY A 67 -8.70 10.61 -8.30
C GLY A 67 -9.49 9.57 -7.50
N PRO A 68 -10.83 9.55 -7.65
CA PRO A 68 -11.72 8.69 -6.85
C PRO A 68 -11.50 7.21 -7.18
N ARG A 69 -11.18 6.41 -6.14
CA ARG A 69 -11.17 4.95 -6.24
C ARG A 69 -12.57 4.40 -5.98
N PRO A 70 -12.86 3.15 -6.40
CA PRO A 70 -14.10 2.48 -6.03
C PRO A 70 -14.30 2.50 -4.50
N GLY A 71 -15.43 3.05 -4.05
CA GLY A 71 -15.77 3.20 -2.63
C GLY A 71 -15.37 4.52 -1.98
N ASP A 72 -14.49 5.34 -2.58
CA ASP A 72 -14.05 6.62 -1.99
C ASP A 72 -15.19 7.64 -1.91
N MET A 73 -15.98 7.75 -2.98
CA MET A 73 -17.15 8.64 -3.02
C MET A 73 -18.13 8.32 -1.90
N GLU A 74 -18.43 7.03 -1.68
CA GLU A 74 -19.34 6.59 -0.63
C GLU A 74 -18.77 6.85 0.76
N MET A 75 -17.46 6.64 0.96
CA MET A 75 -16.77 6.94 2.22
C MET A 75 -16.86 8.43 2.54
N VAL A 76 -16.52 9.30 1.59
CA VAL A 76 -16.54 10.76 1.75
C VAL A 76 -17.97 11.24 1.99
N SER A 77 -18.94 10.76 1.21
CA SER A 77 -20.36 11.13 1.40
C SER A 77 -20.91 10.69 2.76
N LYS A 78 -20.50 9.53 3.28
CA LYS A 78 -20.94 9.04 4.61
C LYS A 78 -20.40 9.88 5.77
N MET A 79 -19.17 10.41 5.65
CA MET A 79 -18.53 11.18 6.72
C MET A 79 -18.65 12.70 6.55
N GLY A 80 -18.97 13.17 5.35
CA GLY A 80 -18.97 14.57 4.93
C GLY A 80 -17.61 15.04 4.43
N VAL A 81 -17.61 15.89 3.41
CA VAL A 81 -16.38 16.39 2.75
C VAL A 81 -15.47 17.12 3.74
N ASP A 82 -16.01 17.97 4.61
CA ASP A 82 -15.20 18.80 5.51
C ASP A 82 -14.46 17.95 6.55
N LYS A 83 -15.14 16.96 7.14
CA LYS A 83 -14.53 16.02 8.09
C LYS A 83 -13.47 15.14 7.42
N TRP A 84 -13.71 14.76 6.16
CA TRP A 84 -12.74 14.01 5.38
C TRP A 84 -11.49 14.83 5.08
N ILE A 85 -11.64 16.10 4.68
CA ILE A 85 -10.52 17.03 4.47
C ILE A 85 -9.70 17.19 5.76
N GLU A 86 -10.36 17.37 6.90
CA GLU A 86 -9.69 17.47 8.20
C GLU A 86 -8.81 16.24 8.50
N GLN A 87 -9.27 15.02 8.16
CA GLN A 87 -8.45 13.81 8.29
C GLN A 87 -7.23 13.81 7.37
N GLN A 88 -7.33 14.35 6.15
CA GLN A 88 -6.18 14.46 5.25
C GLN A 88 -5.13 15.45 5.78
N LEU A 89 -5.55 16.49 6.50
CA LEU A 89 -4.66 17.49 7.10
C LEU A 89 -4.01 17.00 8.39
N HIS A 90 -4.65 16.07 9.11
CA HIS A 90 -4.20 15.54 10.39
C HIS A 90 -4.12 14.00 10.37
N PRO A 91 -3.17 13.42 9.62
CA PRO A 91 -3.04 11.96 9.48
C PRO A 91 -2.67 11.28 10.80
N ASP A 92 -2.06 12.00 11.74
CA ASP A 92 -1.71 11.54 13.09
C ASP A 92 -2.94 11.14 13.93
N LYS A 93 -4.13 11.66 13.59
CA LYS A 93 -5.39 11.33 14.27
C LYS A 93 -6.05 10.05 13.75
N ILE A 94 -5.54 9.47 12.65
CA ILE A 94 -6.12 8.27 12.03
C ILE A 94 -5.57 7.03 12.74
N ASP A 95 -6.48 6.16 13.20
CA ASP A 95 -6.08 4.88 13.81
C ASP A 95 -5.61 3.88 12.74
N ASN A 96 -4.30 3.62 12.73
CA ASN A 96 -3.66 2.66 11.84
C ASN A 96 -3.34 1.31 12.53
N SER A 97 -3.83 1.05 13.74
CA SER A 97 -3.50 -0.15 14.52
C SER A 97 -3.75 -1.47 13.77
N ALA A 98 -4.84 -1.56 13.00
CA ALA A 98 -5.15 -2.72 12.18
C ALA A 98 -4.16 -2.94 11.03
N LEU A 99 -3.64 -1.85 10.43
CA LEU A 99 -2.59 -1.91 9.42
C LEU A 99 -1.27 -2.32 10.05
N GLU A 100 -0.88 -1.69 11.16
CA GLU A 100 0.34 -2.02 11.90
C GLU A 100 0.36 -3.49 12.34
N ALA A 101 -0.77 -4.03 12.80
CA ALA A 101 -0.88 -5.45 13.15
C ALA A 101 -0.64 -6.39 11.94
N ARG A 102 -1.04 -5.97 10.73
CA ARG A 102 -0.77 -6.73 9.49
C ARG A 102 0.67 -6.60 9.01
N LEU A 103 1.32 -5.48 9.30
CA LEU A 103 2.71 -5.22 8.93
C LEU A 103 3.71 -5.81 9.93
N ALA A 104 3.34 -5.96 11.20
CA ALA A 104 4.22 -6.44 12.27
C ALA A 104 4.98 -7.76 11.95
N PRO A 105 4.40 -8.76 11.24
CA PRO A 105 5.13 -9.97 10.87
C PRO A 105 6.20 -9.75 9.77
N LEU A 106 6.15 -8.64 9.03
CA LEU A 106 7.07 -8.34 7.92
C LEU A 106 8.38 -7.76 8.45
N LEU A 107 9.22 -8.62 9.01
CA LEU A 107 10.47 -8.26 9.70
C LEU A 107 11.34 -7.25 8.93
N THR A 108 11.46 -7.40 7.60
CA THR A 108 12.30 -6.54 6.77
C THR A 108 11.90 -5.06 6.79
N LEU A 109 10.63 -4.75 7.06
CA LEU A 109 10.16 -3.36 7.18
C LEU A 109 10.72 -2.65 8.41
N HIS A 110 11.10 -3.41 9.44
CA HIS A 110 11.61 -2.90 10.70
C HIS A 110 13.14 -3.06 10.84
N MET A 111 13.82 -3.58 9.82
CA MET A 111 15.27 -3.74 9.82
C MET A 111 15.97 -2.47 9.33
N SER A 112 17.10 -2.13 9.96
CA SER A 112 18.00 -1.11 9.41
C SER A 112 18.63 -1.58 8.10
N THR A 113 19.04 -0.64 7.25
CA THR A 113 19.73 -0.93 5.99
C THR A 113 20.96 -1.83 6.20
N GLN A 114 21.70 -1.61 7.29
CA GLN A 114 22.84 -2.46 7.64
C GLN A 114 22.41 -3.90 7.93
N ASN A 115 21.37 -4.09 8.76
CA ASN A 115 20.89 -5.43 9.10
C ASN A 115 20.34 -6.17 7.87
N ILE A 116 19.73 -5.45 6.93
CA ILE A 116 19.29 -6.02 5.65
C ILE A 116 20.48 -6.56 4.86
N VAL A 117 21.53 -5.76 4.67
CA VAL A 117 22.73 -6.18 3.91
C VAL A 117 23.43 -7.37 4.58
N GLU A 118 23.47 -7.40 5.91
CA GLU A 118 24.08 -8.50 6.66
C GLU A 118 23.25 -9.79 6.64
N SER A 119 21.93 -9.69 6.64
CA SER A 119 21.05 -10.88 6.65
C SER A 119 20.73 -11.38 5.24
N PHE A 120 20.75 -10.48 4.26
CA PHE A 120 20.43 -10.72 2.86
C PHE A 120 21.51 -10.09 1.95
N PRO A 121 22.69 -10.71 1.85
CA PRO A 121 23.82 -10.11 1.14
C PRO A 121 23.53 -9.91 -0.35
N PRO A 122 23.68 -8.68 -0.89
CA PRO A 122 23.45 -8.43 -2.30
C PRO A 122 24.57 -9.02 -3.17
N PRO A 123 24.32 -9.27 -4.48
CA PRO A 123 25.29 -9.92 -5.36
C PRO A 123 26.65 -9.24 -5.44
N GLN A 124 26.72 -7.92 -5.27
CA GLN A 124 27.96 -7.15 -5.29
C GLN A 124 28.85 -7.49 -4.09
N VAL A 125 28.24 -7.69 -2.92
CA VAL A 125 28.96 -8.11 -1.69
C VAL A 125 29.47 -9.53 -1.86
N LEU A 126 28.63 -10.44 -2.37
CA LEU A 126 29.05 -11.83 -2.64
C LEU A 126 30.23 -11.89 -3.61
N ARG A 127 30.20 -11.08 -4.68
CA ARG A 127 31.31 -10.98 -5.62
C ARG A 127 32.57 -10.44 -4.95
N ALA A 128 32.46 -9.38 -4.15
CA ALA A 128 33.62 -8.83 -3.45
C ALA A 128 34.26 -9.84 -2.49
N ILE A 129 33.45 -10.69 -1.84
CA ILE A 129 33.94 -11.78 -0.99
C ILE A 129 34.59 -12.88 -1.83
N ALA A 130 33.97 -13.30 -2.94
CA ALA A 130 34.53 -14.29 -3.85
C ALA A 130 35.87 -13.84 -4.47
N ASP A 131 35.98 -12.55 -4.80
CA ASP A 131 37.18 -11.91 -5.33
C ASP A 131 38.23 -11.61 -4.23
N GLY A 132 37.97 -11.96 -2.97
CA GLY A 132 38.87 -11.74 -1.82
C GLY A 132 39.00 -10.29 -1.36
N ARG A 133 38.19 -9.37 -1.89
CA ARG A 133 38.20 -7.93 -1.54
C ARG A 133 37.50 -7.61 -0.23
N MET A 134 36.61 -8.49 0.22
CA MET A 134 35.91 -8.37 1.49
C MET A 134 36.00 -9.70 2.24
N GLN A 135 36.21 -9.61 3.55
CA GLN A 135 36.26 -10.80 4.39
C GLN A 135 34.84 -11.27 4.74
N MET A 136 34.68 -12.59 4.84
CA MET A 136 33.44 -13.19 5.29
C MET A 136 33.14 -12.81 6.74
N PRO A 137 31.86 -12.62 7.14
CA PRO A 137 31.52 -12.32 8.52
C PRO A 137 32.10 -13.35 9.52
N SER A 138 32.51 -12.84 10.69
CA SER A 138 33.11 -13.65 11.76
C SER A 138 32.09 -14.50 12.53
N ASP A 139 30.87 -13.99 12.67
CA ASP A 139 29.77 -14.67 13.37
C ASP A 139 29.38 -15.98 12.65
N PRO A 140 29.35 -17.13 13.36
CA PRO A 140 29.00 -18.43 12.76
C PRO A 140 27.62 -18.45 12.10
N ALA A 141 26.62 -17.76 12.66
CA ALA A 141 25.27 -17.76 12.10
C ALA A 141 25.22 -17.02 10.75
N LYS A 142 25.81 -15.82 10.70
CA LYS A 142 25.92 -15.05 9.45
C LYS A 142 26.79 -15.77 8.42
N ARG A 143 27.88 -16.41 8.87
CA ARG A 143 28.77 -17.17 7.99
C ARG A 143 28.03 -18.24 7.19
N ALA A 144 27.14 -18.99 7.82
CA ALA A 144 26.35 -20.03 7.13
C ALA A 144 25.45 -19.44 6.02
N ILE A 145 24.84 -18.29 6.27
CA ILE A 145 24.02 -17.56 5.27
C ILE A 145 24.90 -17.17 4.08
N TYR A 146 26.06 -16.57 4.34
CA TYR A 146 26.98 -16.12 3.29
C TYR A 146 27.55 -17.29 2.50
N GLN A 147 27.88 -18.40 3.14
CA GLN A 147 28.35 -19.61 2.46
C GLN A 147 27.33 -20.13 1.46
N ARG A 148 26.07 -20.30 1.89
CA ARG A 148 24.98 -20.73 1.01
C ARG A 148 24.70 -19.73 -0.11
N ALA A 149 24.81 -18.43 0.19
CA ALA A 149 24.64 -17.38 -0.81
C ALA A 149 25.76 -17.38 -1.87
N LEU A 150 27.01 -17.63 -1.47
CA LEU A 150 28.15 -17.77 -2.37
C LEU A 150 28.02 -19.00 -3.28
N GLU A 151 27.59 -20.14 -2.72
CA GLU A 151 27.31 -21.36 -3.50
C GLU A 151 26.26 -21.09 -4.58
N MET A 152 25.12 -20.49 -4.20
CA MET A 152 24.07 -20.11 -5.15
C MET A 152 24.56 -19.10 -6.20
N TYR A 153 25.45 -18.19 -5.82
CA TYR A 153 26.06 -17.22 -6.72
C TYR A 153 26.95 -17.92 -7.76
N GLN A 154 27.78 -18.88 -7.33
CA GLN A 154 28.66 -19.67 -8.21
C GLN A 154 27.85 -20.53 -9.18
N ASN A 155 26.89 -21.30 -8.68
CA ASN A 155 26.01 -22.14 -9.52
C ASN A 155 25.27 -21.30 -10.57
N ARG A 156 24.84 -20.08 -10.21
CA ARG A 156 24.19 -19.17 -11.18
C ARG A 156 25.16 -18.71 -12.27
N LYS A 157 26.44 -18.48 -11.93
CA LYS A 157 27.47 -18.08 -12.91
C LYS A 157 27.76 -19.23 -13.87
N GLU A 158 28.02 -20.43 -13.36
CA GLU A 158 28.28 -21.63 -14.16
C GLU A 158 27.12 -21.92 -15.13
N ASN A 159 25.89 -21.99 -14.61
CA ASN A 159 24.69 -22.16 -15.43
C ASN A 159 24.52 -21.07 -16.50
N LYS A 160 25.02 -19.85 -16.26
CA LYS A 160 24.96 -18.75 -17.23
C LYS A 160 26.03 -18.92 -18.31
N GLU A 161 27.21 -19.40 -17.94
CA GLU A 161 28.33 -19.69 -18.85
C GLU A 161 28.01 -20.90 -19.75
N GLU A 162 27.45 -21.98 -19.20
CA GLU A 162 26.98 -23.14 -19.98
C GLU A 162 25.88 -22.76 -20.98
N LYS A 163 24.94 -21.90 -20.57
CA LYS A 163 23.89 -21.36 -21.45
C LYS A 163 24.45 -20.41 -22.51
N ALA A 164 25.58 -19.76 -22.25
CA ALA A 164 26.25 -18.93 -23.25
C ALA A 164 27.02 -19.80 -24.26
N ALA A 165 27.72 -20.83 -23.79
CA ALA A 165 28.44 -21.78 -24.63
C ALA A 165 27.51 -22.56 -25.58
N SER A 166 26.38 -23.08 -25.06
CA SER A 166 25.38 -23.79 -25.88
C SER A 166 24.63 -22.90 -26.88
N LYS A 167 24.56 -21.58 -26.64
CA LYS A 167 24.00 -20.62 -27.62
C LYS A 167 24.96 -20.31 -28.77
N GLN A 168 26.27 -20.33 -28.53
CA GLN A 168 27.27 -20.14 -29.59
C GLN A 168 27.36 -21.36 -30.51
N ASP A 169 27.16 -22.56 -29.96
CA ASP A 169 27.14 -23.83 -30.73
C ASP A 169 25.90 -23.95 -31.64
N ASN A 170 24.76 -23.37 -31.25
CA ASN A 170 23.52 -23.39 -32.03
C ASN A 170 23.33 -22.18 -32.99
N SER A 171 24.41 -21.47 -33.34
CA SER A 171 24.41 -20.36 -34.31
C SER A 171 25.20 -20.68 -35.58
N GLN A 172 24.96 -21.85 -36.17
CA GLN A 172 25.28 -22.13 -37.57
C GLN A 172 24.15 -21.63 -38.48
N PRO A 173 24.44 -20.90 -39.58
CA PRO A 173 23.41 -20.39 -40.47
C PRO A 173 22.71 -21.55 -41.18
N ALA A 174 21.38 -21.59 -41.11
CA ALA A 174 20.57 -22.42 -41.99
C ALA A 174 20.74 -21.95 -43.44
N GLN A 175 21.77 -22.47 -44.12
CA GLN A 175 21.93 -22.34 -45.57
C GLN A 175 21.20 -23.50 -46.27
N SER A 176 20.14 -23.12 -46.98
CA SER A 176 19.69 -23.67 -48.27
C SER A 176 19.58 -25.19 -48.42
N GLN A 177 18.36 -25.71 -48.28
CA GLN A 177 17.89 -26.80 -49.13
C GLN A 177 16.82 -26.23 -50.07
N GLN A 178 17.25 -25.91 -51.28
CA GLN A 178 16.44 -25.41 -52.37
C GLN A 178 16.27 -26.54 -53.38
N ALA A 179 15.01 -26.96 -53.62
CA ALA A 179 14.45 -27.58 -54.85
C ALA A 179 15.16 -28.85 -55.41
N GLN A 180 14.52 -29.91 -55.89
CA GLN A 180 13.16 -30.24 -56.34
C GLN A 180 13.21 -31.76 -56.63
N ASP A 181 12.15 -32.49 -56.31
CA ASP A 181 11.69 -33.57 -57.20
C ASP A 181 10.16 -33.67 -57.05
N PRO A 182 9.37 -33.40 -58.10
CA PRO A 182 7.93 -33.62 -58.07
C PRO A 182 7.62 -35.06 -58.49
N ASN A 183 6.48 -35.56 -58.00
CA ASN A 183 5.65 -36.63 -58.57
C ASN A 183 5.49 -37.90 -57.71
N MET A 184 4.29 -37.97 -57.10
CA MET A 184 3.46 -39.12 -56.65
C MET A 184 4.09 -40.14 -55.68
N ASP A 185 3.48 -40.52 -54.55
CA ASP A 185 2.14 -41.08 -54.49
C ASP A 185 1.55 -41.08 -53.07
N ALA A 186 0.25 -41.37 -53.04
CA ALA A 186 -0.74 -41.25 -51.98
C ALA A 186 -0.43 -41.79 -50.56
N ASN A 187 -1.13 -41.15 -49.60
CA ASN A 187 -1.82 -41.78 -48.45
C ASN A 187 -0.96 -42.15 -47.21
N MET A 188 -1.13 -41.40 -46.10
CA MET A 188 -1.72 -41.89 -44.83
C MET A 188 -1.50 -40.92 -43.63
N LYS A 189 -2.61 -40.34 -43.17
CA LYS A 189 -3.12 -40.36 -41.77
C LYS A 189 -2.29 -39.76 -40.60
N ALA A 190 -2.85 -38.65 -40.10
CA ALA A 190 -3.09 -38.28 -38.68
C ALA A 190 -1.98 -37.71 -37.79
N GLY A 191 -2.28 -36.56 -37.17
CA GLY A 191 -1.62 -36.08 -35.94
C GLY A 191 -1.64 -34.56 -35.81
N ALA A 192 -2.67 -34.03 -35.14
CA ALA A 192 -2.98 -32.61 -35.05
C ALA A 192 -1.93 -31.76 -34.32
N GLY A 193 -1.68 -30.56 -34.84
CA GLY A 193 -0.90 -29.51 -34.20
C GLY A 193 -1.61 -28.93 -32.98
N ASN A 194 -0.83 -28.60 -31.94
CA ASN A 194 -1.33 -27.93 -30.75
C ASN A 194 -0.48 -26.67 -30.47
N SER A 195 -0.87 -25.55 -31.07
CA SER A 195 -0.39 -24.22 -30.68
C SER A 195 -1.43 -23.59 -29.76
N LYS A 196 -1.26 -23.73 -28.44
CA LYS A 196 -2.07 -23.00 -27.45
C LYS A 196 -1.59 -21.56 -27.36
N THR A 197 -2.35 -20.66 -27.97
CA THR A 197 -2.36 -19.23 -27.68
C THR A 197 -2.85 -19.02 -26.24
N ARG A 198 -2.08 -18.26 -25.44
CA ARG A 198 -2.44 -17.90 -24.07
C ARG A 198 -3.25 -16.60 -24.08
N THR A 199 -4.57 -16.75 -24.15
CA THR A 199 -5.54 -15.68 -23.93
C THR A 199 -5.61 -15.36 -22.43
N TRP A 200 -5.27 -14.13 -22.05
CA TRP A 200 -5.57 -13.58 -20.72
C TRP A 200 -6.95 -12.94 -20.78
N MET A 201 -7.98 -13.63 -20.27
CA MET A 201 -9.30 -13.04 -20.05
C MET A 201 -9.38 -12.46 -18.63
N GLN A 202 -9.78 -11.20 -18.59
CA GLN A 202 -10.27 -10.46 -17.44
C GLN A 202 -11.53 -11.11 -16.87
N THR A 203 -11.58 -11.20 -15.55
CA THR A 203 -12.78 -11.00 -14.74
C THR A 203 -12.38 -10.19 -13.53
#